data_AF-A0A243GPV8-F1
#
_entry.id   AF-A0A243GPV8-F1
#
_cell.length_a   1.000
_cell.length_b   1.000
_cell.length_c   1.000
_cell.angle_alpha   90.00
_cell.angle_beta   90.00
_cell.angle_gamma   90.00
#
_symmetry.space_group_name_H-M   'P 1'
#
loop_
_entity.id
_entity.type
_entity.pdbx_description
1 polymer ?
#
loop_
_entity_poly.entity_id
_entity_poly.type
_entity_poly.pdbx_seq_one_letter_code
_entity_poly.pdbx_strand_id
1 'polypeptide(L)' 'MLQLWHVSNGIYTSLLHDKKTGFDTFLFERDVGGKKQVIVFRGRDIR' A
#
# COMPACT_ATOMS: atom_id res chain seq x y z
N MET A 1 -11.93 -0.50 0.86
CA MET A 1 -11.64 -1.29 2.09
C MET A 1 -10.14 -1.29 2.28
N LEU A 2 -9.66 -1.02 3.50
CA LEU A 2 -8.23 -1.01 3.82
C LEU A 2 -7.85 -2.37 4.43
N GLN A 3 -6.88 -3.06 3.83
CA GLN A 3 -6.30 -4.29 4.37
C GLN A 3 -4.83 -4.07 4.66
N LEU A 4 -4.41 -4.26 5.91
CA LEU A 4 -3.03 -4.09 6.35
C LEU A 4 -2.36 -5.45 6.55
N TRP A 5 -1.15 -5.59 6.03
CA TRP A 5 -0.33 -6.80 6.16
C TRP A 5 1.07 -6.41 6.63
N HIS A 6 1.62 -7.20 7.56
CA HIS A 6 3.01 -7.11 7.96
C HIS A 6 3.83 -8.12 7.14
N VAL A 7 4.69 -7.62 6.25
CA VAL A 7 5.37 -8.47 5.25
C VAL A 7 6.75 -8.96 5.71
N SER A 8 7.35 -8.33 6.75
CA SER A 8 8.67 -8.59 7.38
C SER A 8 9.66 -7.43 7.19
N ASN A 9 10.74 -7.38 7.99
CA ASN A 9 11.79 -6.33 8.00
C ASN A 9 11.27 -4.89 8.22
N GLY A 10 10.22 -4.73 9.02
CA GLY A 10 9.60 -3.42 9.27
C GLY A 10 8.91 -2.84 8.03
N ILE A 11 8.61 -3.70 7.04
CA ILE A 11 7.83 -3.34 5.86
C ILE A 11 6.35 -3.62 6.16
N TYR A 12 5.58 -2.55 6.18
CA TYR A 12 4.12 -2.59 6.31
C TYR A 12 3.52 -2.37 4.93
N THR A 13 2.50 -3.15 4.60
CA THR A 13 1.81 -3.00 3.32
C THR A 13 0.33 -2.82 3.53
N SER A 14 -0.28 -1.87 2.84
CA SER A 14 -1.73 -1.77 2.84
C SER A 14 -2.30 -1.70 1.43
N LEU A 15 -3.41 -2.42 1.24
CA LEU A 15 -4.23 -2.36 0.04
C LEU A 15 -5.45 -1.51 0.34
N LEU A 16 -5.62 -0.45 -0.44
CA LEU A 16 -6.82 0.37 -0.47
C LEU A 16 -7.56 0.13 -1.78
N HIS A 17 -8.66 -0.62 -1.68
CA HIS A 17 -9.56 -0.86 -2.81
C HIS A 17 -10.70 0.17 -2.77
N ASP A 18 -10.81 0.98 -3.82
CA ASP A 18 -11.91 1.93 -4.04
C ASP A 18 -12.86 1.40 -5.12
N LYS A 19 -14.00 0.87 -4.67
CA LYS A 19 -15.06 0.35 -5.54
C LYS A 19 -15.72 1.42 -6.41
N LYS A 20 -15.73 2.68 -5.97
CA LYS A 20 -16.42 3.77 -6.68
C LYS A 20 -15.60 4.23 -7.89
N THR A 21 -14.29 4.22 -7.74
CA THR A 21 -13.37 4.70 -8.78
C THR A 21 -12.73 3.57 -9.57
N GLY A 22 -12.82 2.31 -9.10
CA GLY A 22 -12.20 1.16 -9.76
C GLY A 22 -10.68 1.21 -9.68
N PHE A 23 -10.13 1.70 -8.57
CA PHE A 23 -8.69 1.74 -8.37
C PHE A 23 -8.28 0.90 -7.17
N ASP A 24 -7.16 0.21 -7.35
CA ASP A 24 -6.41 -0.44 -6.28
C ASP A 24 -5.17 0.39 -5.98
N THR A 25 -4.96 0.71 -4.71
CA THR A 25 -3.76 1.40 -4.25
C THR A 25 -2.99 0.51 -3.30
N PHE A 26 -1.73 0.23 -3.63
CA PHE A 26 -0.79 -0.49 -2.78
C PHE A 26 0.18 0.51 -2.14
N LEU A 27 0.21 0.52 -0.81
CA LEU A 27 1.12 1.32 -0.01
C LEU A 27 2.15 0.40 0.63
N PHE A 28 3.43 0.75 0.51
CA PHE A 28 4.53 0.08 1.20
C PHE A 28 5.25 1.09 2.06
N GLU A 29 5.33 0.83 3.36
CA GLU A 29 6.05 1.66 4.31
C GLU A 29 7.22 0.88 4.90
N ARG A 30 8.39 1.52 5.01
CA ARG A 30 9.55 0.94 5.69
C ARG A 30 10.26 2.01 6.51
N ASP A 31 10.68 1.67 7.72
CA ASP A 31 11.62 2.49 8.47
C ASP A 31 13.07 2.17 8.03
N VAL A 32 13.80 3.19 7.59
CA VAL A 32 15.21 3.09 7.22
C VAL A 32 15.97 4.18 7.95
N GLY A 33 16.66 3.80 9.04
CA GLY A 33 17.49 4.72 9.82
C GLY A 33 16.69 5.80 10.56
N GLY A 34 15.49 5.48 11.07
CA GLY A 34 14.61 6.42 11.76
C GLY A 34 13.81 7.32 10.82
N LYS A 35 13.88 7.07 9.50
CA LYS A 35 13.10 7.77 8.48
C LYS A 35 12.11 6.80 7.84
N LYS A 36 10.85 7.22 7.74
CA LYS A 36 9.84 6.46 7.00
C LYS A 36 10.01 6.69 5.49
N GLN A 37 10.24 5.61 4.77
CA GLN A 37 10.12 5.56 3.32
C GLN A 37 8.76 4.99 2.95
N VAL A 38 8.10 5.62 1.98
CA VAL A 38 6.75 5.27 1.54
C VAL A 38 6.73 5.16 0.02
N ILE A 39 6.25 4.03 -0.50
CA ILE A 39 6.07 3.78 -1.93
C ILE A 39 4.59 3.50 -2.17
N VAL A 40 4.01 4.18 -3.16
CA VAL A 40 2.60 4.05 -3.52
C VAL A 40 2.48 3.61 -4.98
N PHE A 41 1.81 2.48 -5.22
CA PHE A 41 1.39 2.06 -6.55
C PHE A 41 -0.11 2.21 -6.69
N ARG A 42 -0.55 2.90 -7.75
CA ARG A 42 -1.97 3.01 -8.11
C ARG A 42 -2.23 2.18 -9.36
N GLY A 43 -2.93 1.07 -9.20
CA GLY A 43 -3.49 0.28 -10.29
C GLY A 43 -4.87 0.79 -10.67
N ARG A 44 -5.13 0.97 -11.96
CA ARG A 44 -6.49 1.09 -12.49
C ARG A 44 -7.03 -0.31 -12.69
N ASP A 45 -8.23 -0.60 -12.20
CA ASP A 45 -8.97 -1.81 -12.57
C ASP A 45 -9.32 -1.70 -14.06
N ILE A 46 -8.72 -2.56 -14.89
CA ILE A 46 -8.90 -2.55 -16.37
C ILE A 46 -9.93 -3.61 -16.79
N ARG A 47 -10.87 -3.95 -15.90
CA ARG A 47 -11.96 -4.89 -16.21
C ARG A 47 -12.88 -4.36 -17.30
#